data_AF-A0A2N5A1Z5-F1
#
_entry.id   AF-A0A2N5A1Z5-F1
#
_cell.length_a   1.000
_cell.length_b   1.000
_cell.length_c   1.000
_cell.angle_alpha   90.00
_cell.angle_beta   90.00
_cell.angle_gamma   90.00
#
_symmetry.space_group_name_H-M   'P 1'
#
loop_
_entity.id
_entity.type
_entity.pdbx_description
1 polymer ?
#
loop_
_entity_poly.entity_id
_entity_poly.type
_entity_poly.pdbx_seq_one_letter_code
_entity_poly.pdbx_strand_id
1 'polypeptide(L)'
;PLTVLQGYLEMMQEQVLEGATREKALHTMREQTQRMEGLVKQLLTLSRIEAAPALAMNDRIDVPMMLRVVEREAQTLSQEKQTLIFTVDEQLKVLGNEEQLRSAISNLVYNAVNHTSPGTEIRVSWQRTPQGALFSVEDNGPGIAP
;
A
#
# COMPACT_ATOMS: atom_id res chain seq x y z
N PRO A 1 4.62 12.64 -13.61
CA PRO A 1 5.96 12.07 -13.36
C PRO A 1 6.95 12.32 -14.51
N LEU A 2 6.58 11.97 -15.74
CA LEU A 2 7.47 12.09 -16.90
C LEU A 2 7.82 13.55 -17.25
N THR A 3 6.84 14.46 -17.23
CA THR A 3 7.06 15.90 -17.50
C THR A 3 8.04 16.55 -16.53
N VAL A 4 8.00 16.18 -15.26
CA VAL A 4 8.94 16.70 -14.23
C VAL A 4 10.36 16.18 -14.48
N LEU A 5 10.48 14.89 -14.83
CA LEU A 5 11.76 14.31 -15.24
C LEU A 5 12.33 14.99 -16.49
N GLN A 6 11.50 15.25 -17.50
CA GLN A 6 11.89 15.98 -18.71
C GLN A 6 12.38 17.40 -18.38
N GLY A 7 11.64 18.16 -17.56
CA GLY A 7 12.05 19.52 -17.20
C GLY A 7 13.39 19.58 -16.46
N TYR A 8 13.68 18.62 -15.56
CA TYR A 8 15.00 18.56 -14.92
C TYR A 8 16.12 18.13 -15.89
N LEU A 9 15.83 17.23 -16.82
CA LEU A 9 16.79 16.85 -17.87
C LEU A 9 17.10 18.04 -18.80
N GLU A 10 16.08 18.80 -19.20
CA GLU A 10 16.24 20.04 -20.00
C GLU A 10 17.07 21.08 -19.24
N MET A 11 16.76 21.34 -17.96
CA MET A 11 17.56 22.24 -17.13
C MET A 11 19.03 21.80 -17.02
N MET A 12 19.30 20.50 -16.91
CA MET A 12 20.67 19.97 -16.83
C MET A 12 21.39 20.00 -18.17
N GLN A 13 20.67 20.03 -19.28
CA GLN A 13 21.23 20.21 -20.63
C GLN A 13 21.58 21.68 -20.90
N GLU A 14 20.76 22.61 -20.42
CA GLU A 14 20.95 24.06 -20.62
C GLU A 14 22.00 24.66 -19.69
N GLN A 15 22.15 24.14 -18.47
CA GLN A 15 23.06 24.67 -17.46
C GLN A 15 23.62 23.59 -16.52
N VAL A 16 24.86 23.81 -16.06
CA VAL A 16 25.48 22.94 -15.05
C VAL A 16 24.81 23.20 -13.70
N LEU A 17 24.05 22.21 -13.22
CA LEU A 17 23.53 22.24 -11.86
C LEU A 17 24.63 21.82 -10.89
N GLU A 18 24.84 22.61 -9.83
CA GLU A 18 25.83 22.34 -8.79
C GLU A 18 25.24 22.36 -7.39
N GLY A 19 25.95 21.73 -6.45
CA GLY A 19 25.61 21.69 -5.03
C GLY A 19 24.17 21.28 -4.75
N ALA A 20 23.51 22.04 -3.88
CA ALA A 20 22.16 21.75 -3.39
C ALA A 20 21.10 21.67 -4.51
N THR A 21 21.27 22.42 -5.60
CA THR A 21 20.30 22.43 -6.71
C THR A 21 20.35 21.11 -7.49
N ARG A 22 21.55 20.57 -7.71
CA ARG A 22 21.74 19.27 -8.36
C ARG A 22 21.19 18.14 -7.49
N GLU A 23 21.45 18.19 -6.18
CA GLU A 23 20.95 17.18 -5.24
C GLU A 23 19.42 17.16 -5.20
N LYS A 24 18.78 18.34 -5.13
CA LYS A 24 17.32 18.46 -5.19
C LYS A 24 16.75 17.90 -6.50
N ALA A 25 17.34 18.27 -7.64
CA ALA A 25 16.91 17.75 -8.94
C ALA A 25 16.98 16.21 -9.00
N LEU A 26 18.12 15.63 -8.60
CA LEU A 26 18.30 14.17 -8.55
C LEU A 26 17.33 13.49 -7.58
N HIS A 27 17.06 14.10 -6.43
CA HIS A 27 16.10 13.60 -5.47
C HIS A 27 14.69 13.56 -6.06
N THR A 28 14.22 14.68 -6.62
CA THR A 28 12.89 14.75 -7.24
C THR A 28 12.76 13.79 -8.43
N MET A 29 13.78 13.68 -9.28
CA MET A 29 13.80 12.70 -10.38
C MET A 29 13.68 11.26 -9.87
N ARG A 30 14.34 10.93 -8.76
CA ARG A 30 14.24 9.61 -8.12
C ARG A 30 12.84 9.34 -7.61
N GLU A 31 12.22 10.29 -6.91
CA GLU A 31 10.83 10.17 -6.44
C GLU A 31 9.85 9.97 -7.60
N GLN A 32 10.01 10.72 -8.70
CA GLN A 32 9.15 10.56 -9.88
C GLN A 32 9.35 9.18 -10.55
N THR A 33 10.58 8.67 -10.57
CA THR A 33 10.88 7.33 -11.11
C THR A 33 10.24 6.24 -10.26
N GLN A 34 10.38 6.32 -8.93
CA GLN A 34 9.74 5.39 -8.01
C GLN A 34 8.21 5.42 -8.12
N ARG A 35 7.63 6.61 -8.30
CA ARG A 35 6.19 6.75 -8.55
C ARG A 35 5.75 6.07 -9.85
N MET A 36 6.52 6.19 -10.93
CA MET A 36 6.23 5.49 -12.18
C MET A 36 6.35 3.97 -12.02
N GLU A 37 7.37 3.49 -11.31
CA GLU A 37 7.52 2.07 -11.01
C GLU A 37 6.30 1.52 -10.26
N GLY A 38 5.80 2.28 -9.27
CA GLY A 38 4.57 1.95 -8.55
C GLY A 38 3.35 1.88 -9.47
N LEU A 39 3.16 2.86 -10.36
CA LEU A 39 2.05 2.88 -11.32
C LEU A 39 2.11 1.71 -12.32
N VAL A 40 3.29 1.37 -12.82
CA VAL A 40 3.49 0.22 -13.72
C VAL A 40 3.16 -1.09 -12.99
N LYS A 41 3.62 -1.25 -11.74
CA LYS A 41 3.26 -2.41 -10.91
C LYS A 41 1.76 -2.50 -10.71
N GLN A 42 1.09 -1.40 -10.42
CA GLN A 42 -0.38 -1.36 -10.27
C GLN A 42 -1.11 -1.77 -11.56
N LEU A 43 -0.67 -1.27 -12.72
CA LEU A 43 -1.26 -1.64 -14.02
C LEU A 43 -1.05 -3.13 -14.35
N LEU A 44 0.15 -3.66 -14.09
CA LEU A 44 0.44 -5.08 -14.29
C LEU A 44 -0.38 -5.97 -13.36
N THR A 45 -0.55 -5.55 -12.10
CA THR A 45 -1.42 -6.25 -11.15
C THR A 45 -2.87 -6.23 -11.60
N LEU A 46 -3.38 -5.08 -12.06
CA LEU A 46 -4.74 -4.96 -12.59
C LEU A 46 -4.94 -5.87 -13.82
N SER A 47 -4.02 -5.83 -14.78
CA SER A 47 -4.06 -6.68 -15.96
C SER A 47 -4.03 -8.18 -15.61
N ARG A 48 -3.26 -8.56 -14.58
CA ARG A 48 -3.24 -9.95 -14.07
C ARG A 48 -4.55 -10.34 -13.40
N ILE A 49 -5.20 -9.43 -12.68
CA ILE A 49 -6.52 -9.66 -12.07
C ILE A 49 -7.59 -9.83 -13.17
N GLU A 50 -7.59 -8.98 -14.19
CA GLU A 50 -8.52 -9.07 -15.32
C GLU A 50 -8.31 -10.31 -16.19
N ALA A 51 -7.05 -10.75 -16.34
CA ALA A 51 -6.68 -11.93 -17.11
C ALA A 51 -6.71 -13.23 -16.28
N ALA A 52 -6.92 -13.16 -14.96
CA ALA A 52 -6.96 -14.35 -14.12
C ALA A 52 -8.14 -15.22 -14.54
N PRO A 53 -7.91 -16.48 -14.96
CA PRO A 53 -9.00 -17.44 -15.10
C PRO A 53 -9.70 -17.56 -13.73
N ALA A 54 -11.01 -17.84 -13.74
CA ALA A 54 -11.80 -18.07 -12.53
C ALA A 54 -10.95 -18.80 -11.49
N LEU A 55 -10.62 -18.09 -10.42
CA LEU A 55 -9.68 -18.48 -9.38
C LEU A 55 -9.86 -19.97 -9.07
N ALA A 56 -8.76 -20.73 -9.07
CA ALA A 56 -8.75 -22.04 -8.42
C ALA A 56 -8.98 -21.79 -6.91
N MET A 57 -10.24 -21.71 -6.49
CA MET A 57 -10.68 -21.50 -5.10
C MET A 57 -10.46 -22.74 -4.25
N ASN A 58 -9.33 -23.42 -4.41
CA ASN A 58 -9.12 -24.73 -3.78
C ASN A 58 -8.37 -24.65 -2.45
N ASP A 59 -7.67 -23.55 -2.18
CA ASP A 59 -6.82 -23.44 -1.00
C ASP A 59 -7.47 -22.60 0.10
N ARG A 60 -7.49 -23.16 1.31
CA ARG A 60 -7.89 -22.47 2.55
C ARG A 60 -6.74 -21.58 3.01
N ILE A 61 -6.99 -20.28 3.01
CA ILE A 61 -6.02 -19.25 3.37
C ILE A 61 -6.17 -18.92 4.86
N ASP A 62 -5.02 -18.89 5.54
CA ASP A 62 -4.89 -18.49 6.94
C ASP A 62 -4.71 -16.96 7.03
N VAL A 63 -5.82 -16.24 6.88
CA VAL A 63 -5.83 -14.76 6.94
C VAL A 63 -5.31 -14.23 8.29
N PRO A 64 -5.59 -14.84 9.46
CA PRO A 64 -4.98 -14.43 10.71
C PRO A 64 -3.45 -14.45 10.69
N MET A 65 -2.84 -15.52 10.15
CA MET A 65 -1.38 -15.57 9.98
C MET A 65 -0.87 -14.46 9.07
N MET A 66 -1.57 -14.19 7.97
CA MET A 66 -1.24 -13.09 7.04
C MET A 66 -1.30 -11.72 7.73
N LEU A 67 -2.34 -11.46 8.53
CA LEU A 67 -2.52 -10.20 9.26
C LEU A 67 -1.43 -9.97 10.29
N ARG A 68 -0.91 -11.02 10.96
CA ARG A 68 0.25 -10.90 11.87
C ARG A 68 1.55 -10.50 11.17
N VAL A 69 1.70 -10.82 9.89
CA VAL A 69 2.84 -10.36 9.09
C VAL A 69 2.65 -8.89 8.73
N VAL A 70 1.45 -8.55 8.23
CA VAL A 70 1.08 -7.18 7.86
C VAL A 70 1.15 -6.23 9.07
N GLU A 71 0.73 -6.66 10.25
CA GLU A 71 0.83 -5.89 11.49
C GLU A 71 2.28 -5.50 11.81
N ARG A 72 3.22 -6.44 11.72
CA ARG A 72 4.65 -6.18 11.96
C ARG A 72 5.25 -5.23 10.91
N GLU A 73 4.89 -5.42 9.64
CA GLU A 73 5.29 -4.52 8.56
C GLU A 73 4.73 -3.11 8.77
N ALA A 74 3.46 -3.00 9.17
CA ALA A 74 2.78 -1.73 9.43
C ALA A 74 3.33 -0.99 10.65
N GLN A 75 3.65 -1.70 11.75
CA GLN A 75 4.31 -1.13 12.92
C GLN A 75 5.69 -0.54 12.54
N THR A 76 6.46 -1.27 11.74
CA THR A 76 7.76 -0.81 11.24
C THR A 76 7.62 0.44 10.37
N LEU A 77 6.63 0.45 9.47
CA LEU A 77 6.33 1.58 8.59
C LEU A 77 5.86 2.81 9.36
N SER A 78 5.03 2.62 10.38
CA SER A 78 4.48 3.68 11.24
C SER A 78 5.57 4.39 12.05
N GLN A 79 6.66 3.71 12.40
CA GLN A 79 7.70 4.25 13.27
C GLN A 79 7.13 4.80 14.59
N GLU A 80 6.13 4.11 15.16
CA GLU A 80 5.41 4.50 16.38
C GLU A 80 4.68 5.85 16.28
N LYS A 81 4.44 6.36 15.06
CA LYS A 81 3.71 7.62 14.85
C LYS A 81 2.20 7.46 14.95
N GLN A 82 1.67 6.26 14.69
CA GLN A 82 0.24 5.96 14.75
C GLN A 82 -0.03 4.85 15.77
N THR A 83 -1.23 4.83 16.33
CA THR A 83 -1.70 3.74 17.19
C THR A 83 -2.40 2.70 16.32
N LEU A 84 -1.82 1.52 16.18
CA LEU A 84 -2.43 0.42 15.43
C LEU A 84 -3.14 -0.55 16.37
N ILE A 85 -4.39 -0.89 16.06
CA ILE A 85 -5.21 -1.84 16.83
C ILE A 85 -5.72 -2.91 15.88
N PHE A 86 -5.32 -4.16 16.11
CA PHE A 86 -5.77 -5.32 15.33
C PHE A 86 -6.76 -6.15 16.13
N THR A 87 -7.96 -6.34 15.59
CA THR A 87 -8.99 -7.23 16.14
C THR A 87 -9.24 -8.35 15.13
N VAL A 88 -8.67 -9.53 15.39
CA VAL A 88 -8.62 -10.64 14.43
C VAL A 88 -9.29 -11.89 15.00
N ASP A 89 -10.27 -12.44 14.28
CA ASP A 89 -10.79 -13.78 14.50
C ASP A 89 -9.75 -14.81 14.03
N GLU A 90 -9.01 -15.35 15.00
CA GLU A 90 -7.90 -16.30 14.81
C GLU A 90 -8.31 -17.64 14.17
N GLN A 91 -9.60 -17.94 14.09
CA GLN A 91 -10.11 -19.19 13.52
C GLN A 91 -10.69 -19.00 12.11
N LEU A 92 -10.84 -17.76 11.66
CA LEU A 92 -11.52 -17.44 10.41
C LEU A 92 -10.60 -17.56 9.19
N LYS A 93 -10.74 -18.68 8.48
CA LYS A 93 -10.08 -18.96 7.19
C LYS A 93 -11.05 -18.79 6.03
N VAL A 94 -10.52 -18.43 4.85
CA VAL A 94 -11.31 -18.23 3.61
C VAL A 94 -10.71 -19.00 2.45
N LEU A 95 -11.53 -19.28 1.43
CA LEU A 95 -11.05 -19.80 0.16
C LEU A 95 -10.70 -18.63 -0.77
N GLY A 96 -9.58 -18.72 -1.48
CA GLY A 96 -9.20 -17.68 -2.43
C GLY A 96 -7.78 -17.85 -2.96
N ASN A 97 -7.20 -16.75 -3.41
CA ASN A 97 -5.79 -16.67 -3.77
C ASN A 97 -5.03 -15.85 -2.71
N GLU A 98 -4.02 -16.48 -2.11
CA GLU A 98 -3.25 -15.91 -1.01
C GLU A 98 -2.50 -14.64 -1.41
N GLU A 99 -1.91 -14.62 -2.61
CA GLU A 99 -1.15 -13.47 -3.11
C GLU A 99 -2.07 -12.25 -3.34
N GLN A 100 -3.25 -12.47 -3.92
CA GLN A 100 -4.23 -11.41 -4.15
C GLN A 100 -4.81 -10.87 -2.84
N LEU A 101 -5.17 -11.76 -1.89
CA LEU A 101 -5.63 -11.34 -0.57
C LEU A 101 -4.55 -10.56 0.19
N ARG A 102 -3.30 -11.05 0.18
CA ARG A 102 -2.17 -10.36 0.80
C ARG A 102 -2.01 -8.97 0.21
N SER A 103 -2.01 -8.85 -1.12
CA SER A 103 -1.88 -7.56 -1.79
C SER A 103 -3.02 -6.61 -1.42
N ALA A 104 -4.27 -7.09 -1.38
CA ALA A 104 -5.42 -6.25 -1.03
C ALA A 104 -5.35 -5.77 0.43
N ILE A 105 -5.09 -6.68 1.36
CA ILE A 105 -4.98 -6.39 2.79
C ILE A 105 -3.83 -5.40 3.05
N SER A 106 -2.64 -5.70 2.53
CA SER A 106 -1.47 -4.85 2.75
C SER A 106 -1.66 -3.46 2.16
N ASN A 107 -2.29 -3.35 0.99
CA ASN A 107 -2.56 -2.05 0.37
C ASN A 107 -3.44 -1.17 1.25
N LEU A 108 -4.51 -1.72 1.83
CA LEU A 108 -5.40 -0.94 2.70
C LEU A 108 -4.71 -0.51 3.99
N VAL A 109 -3.99 -1.43 4.64
CA VAL A 109 -3.27 -1.12 5.90
C VAL A 109 -2.16 -0.09 5.67
N TYR A 110 -1.35 -0.26 4.62
CA TYR A 110 -0.25 0.66 4.34
C TYR A 110 -0.74 2.02 3.86
N ASN A 111 -1.86 2.06 3.14
CA ASN A 111 -2.50 3.33 2.81
C ASN A 111 -2.92 4.07 4.08
N ALA A 112 -3.55 3.39 5.04
CA ALA A 112 -3.92 4.00 6.31
C ALA A 112 -2.69 4.55 7.05
N VAL A 113 -1.58 3.79 7.13
CA VAL A 113 -0.35 4.26 7.80
C VAL A 113 0.31 5.45 7.06
N ASN A 114 0.39 5.40 5.73
CA ASN A 114 1.08 6.43 4.94
C ASN A 114 0.29 7.72 4.77
N HIS A 115 -1.05 7.66 4.83
CA HIS A 115 -1.92 8.80 4.54
C HIS A 115 -2.58 9.42 5.78
N THR A 116 -2.23 8.96 6.97
CA THR A 116 -2.73 9.52 8.23
C THR A 116 -1.64 10.28 8.97
N SER A 117 -2.06 11.30 9.73
CA SER A 117 -1.17 12.12 10.53
C SER A 117 -0.63 11.35 11.74
N PRO A 118 0.52 11.76 12.31
CA PRO A 118 0.95 11.26 13.61
C PRO A 118 -0.13 11.46 14.68
N GLY A 119 -0.31 10.47 15.55
CA GLY A 119 -1.35 10.43 16.59
C GLY A 119 -2.70 9.86 16.13
N THR A 120 -2.87 9.53 14.84
CA THR A 120 -4.06 8.84 14.32
C THR A 120 -4.12 7.41 14.86
N GLU A 121 -5.35 6.98 15.19
CA GLU A 121 -5.66 5.61 15.53
C GLU A 121 -6.16 4.87 14.28
N ILE A 122 -5.52 3.75 13.97
CA ILE A 122 -5.88 2.88 12.85
C ILE A 122 -6.37 1.55 13.43
N ARG A 123 -7.65 1.23 13.20
CA ARG A 123 -8.27 -0.04 13.57
C ARG A 123 -8.33 -0.96 12.35
N VAL A 124 -7.74 -2.14 12.49
CA VAL A 124 -7.82 -3.22 11.49
C VAL A 124 -8.66 -4.34 12.08
N SER A 125 -9.73 -4.74 11.39
CA SER A 125 -10.61 -5.81 11.84
C SER A 125 -10.71 -6.96 10.85
N TRP A 126 -10.74 -8.18 11.39
CA TRP A 126 -11.04 -9.40 10.65
C TRP A 126 -12.04 -10.22 11.45
N GLN A 127 -13.26 -10.31 10.96
CA GLN A 127 -14.37 -10.91 11.70
C GLN A 127 -15.34 -11.66 10.80
N ARG A 128 -16.02 -12.64 11.39
CA ARG A 128 -17.10 -13.37 10.73
C ARG A 128 -18.40 -12.57 10.83
N THR A 129 -19.07 -12.41 9.70
CA THR A 129 -20.41 -11.81 9.58
C THR A 129 -21.37 -12.83 8.96
N PRO A 130 -22.70 -12.58 9.00
CA PRO A 130 -23.67 -13.43 8.32
C PRO A 130 -23.44 -13.56 6.80
N GLN A 131 -22.76 -12.58 6.18
CA GLN A 131 -22.46 -12.54 4.75
C GLN A 131 -21.12 -13.19 4.38
N GLY A 132 -20.28 -13.55 5.36
CA GLY A 132 -18.98 -14.15 5.13
C GLY A 132 -17.90 -13.59 6.07
N ALA A 133 -16.66 -13.55 5.59
CA ALA A 133 -15.59 -12.88 6.32
C ALA A 133 -15.55 -11.39 5.92
N LEU A 134 -15.40 -10.52 6.91
CA LEU A 134 -15.26 -9.07 6.72
C LEU A 134 -13.88 -8.62 7.17
N PHE A 135 -13.15 -8.01 6.24
CA PHE A 135 -11.94 -7.25 6.51
C PHE A 135 -12.27 -5.76 6.49
N SER A 136 -11.89 -5.01 7.52
CA SER A 136 -11.98 -3.54 7.51
C SER A 136 -10.70 -2.89 8.01
N VAL A 137 -10.42 -1.71 7.47
CA VAL A 137 -9.40 -0.79 7.96
C VAL A 137 -10.09 0.55 8.16
N GLU A 138 -10.09 1.05 9.39
CA GLU A 138 -10.71 2.30 9.79
C GLU A 138 -9.65 3.19 10.42
N ASP A 139 -9.57 4.44 9.99
CA ASP A 139 -8.72 5.45 10.59
C ASP A 139 -9.54 6.70 10.96
N ASN A 140 -9.05 7.47 11.94
CA ASN A 140 -9.63 8.76 12.30
C ASN A 140 -8.87 9.94 11.66
N GLY A 141 -8.28 9.73 10.48
CA GLY A 141 -7.56 10.73 9.71
C GLY A 141 -8.49 11.71 8.95
N PRO A 142 -7.91 12.60 8.11
CA PRO A 142 -8.66 13.63 7.40
C PRO A 142 -9.62 13.10 6.31
N GLY A 143 -9.61 11.79 6.05
CA GLY A 143 -10.37 11.17 4.97
C GLY A 143 -9.80 11.45 3.58
N ILE A 144 -10.52 11.00 2.55
CA ILE A 144 -10.19 11.24 1.14
C ILE A 144 -11.01 12.44 0.65
N ALA A 145 -10.35 13.47 0.12
CA ALA A 145 -11.04 14.61 -0.48
C ALA A 145 -11.90 14.16 -1.69
N PRO A 146 -13.10 14.73 -1.90
CA PRO A 146 -14.00 14.34 -2.99
C PRO A 146 -13.42 14.55 -4.40
#